data_AF-A0A453BTQ3-F1
#
_entry.id   AF-A0A453BTQ3-F1
#
_cell.length_a   1.000
_cell.length_b   1.000
_cell.length_c   1.000
_cell.angle_alpha   90.00
_cell.angle_beta   90.00
_cell.angle_gamma   90.00
#
_symmetry.space_group_name_H-M   'P 1'
#
loop_
_entity.id
_entity.type
_entity.pdbx_description
1 polymer ?
#
loop_
_entity_poly.entity_id
_entity_poly.type
_entity_poly.pdbx_seq_one_letter_code
_entity_poly.pdbx_strand_id
1 'polypeptide(L)'
;TDLKTRIIPSICADLSSEQLGKIKGVVECPNPDNDIRRFDANMRLFPPIIDNEKCPLTINNTLLQSCYLRYTEWACGVAIYTGNETKSGMSRGTAEPKLTAADSMIDKLTVAIFIFQIAVVLLLGLAGNIWKDSHGCKLWYLMYPAERPWYDFLVIPLRFELLCSIMIPISIK
;
A
#
# COMPACT_ATOMS: atom_id res chain seq x y z
N THR A 1 4.29 -31.04 -7.40
CA THR A 1 5.34 -29.99 -7.22
C THR A 1 6.20 -30.01 -8.46
N ASP A 2 5.54 -29.92 -9.62
CA ASP A 2 6.09 -30.54 -10.82
C ASP A 2 6.79 -29.50 -11.68
N LEU A 3 7.83 -29.94 -12.36
CA LEU A 3 8.56 -29.10 -13.29
C LEU A 3 7.80 -29.03 -14.60
N LYS A 4 7.73 -27.83 -15.15
CA LYS A 4 7.11 -27.60 -16.46
C LYS A 4 8.19 -27.53 -17.52
N THR A 5 8.12 -28.44 -18.48
CA THR A 5 8.99 -28.42 -19.65
C THR A 5 8.66 -27.21 -20.51
N ARG A 6 9.70 -26.48 -20.93
CA ARG A 6 9.62 -25.35 -21.85
C ARG A 6 10.43 -25.68 -23.10
N ILE A 7 9.93 -25.28 -24.25
CA ILE A 7 10.46 -25.70 -25.55
C ILE A 7 10.93 -24.45 -26.30
N ILE A 8 12.10 -24.53 -26.92
CA ILE A 8 12.57 -23.50 -27.83
C ILE A 8 11.76 -23.52 -29.14
N PRO A 9 11.51 -22.37 -29.77
CA PRO A 9 10.92 -22.34 -31.11
C PRO A 9 11.78 -23.16 -32.08
N SER A 10 11.14 -23.94 -32.96
CA SER A 10 11.84 -24.80 -33.93
C SER A 10 12.82 -24.03 -34.81
N ILE A 11 12.43 -22.81 -35.18
CA ILE A 11 13.24 -21.87 -35.97
C ILE A 11 14.55 -21.46 -35.27
N CYS A 12 14.63 -21.62 -33.95
CA CYS A 12 15.80 -21.25 -33.16
C CYS A 12 16.62 -22.44 -32.66
N ALA A 13 16.26 -23.67 -33.03
CA ALA A 13 16.90 -24.88 -32.49
C ALA A 13 18.36 -25.05 -32.92
N ASP A 14 18.69 -24.64 -34.15
CA ASP A 14 20.02 -24.87 -34.77
C ASP A 14 20.96 -23.64 -34.67
N LEU A 15 20.60 -22.64 -33.87
CA LEU A 15 21.40 -21.41 -33.74
C LEU A 15 22.59 -21.61 -32.81
N SER A 16 23.79 -21.28 -33.31
CA SER A 16 24.99 -21.22 -32.46
C SER A 16 25.07 -19.90 -31.67
N SER A 17 25.87 -19.90 -30.60
CA SER A 17 26.11 -18.71 -29.76
C SER A 17 26.68 -17.51 -30.54
N GLU A 18 27.48 -17.77 -31.58
CA GLU A 18 28.05 -16.73 -32.45
C GLU A 18 27.00 -16.12 -33.40
N GLN A 19 26.01 -16.91 -33.79
CA GLN A 19 24.91 -16.46 -34.65
C GLN A 19 23.89 -15.63 -33.88
N LEU A 20 23.72 -15.89 -32.58
CA LEU A 20 22.78 -15.19 -31.70
C LEU A 20 22.94 -13.67 -31.74
N GLY A 21 24.18 -13.16 -31.78
CA GLY A 21 24.47 -11.73 -31.85
C GLY A 21 24.15 -11.07 -33.20
N LYS A 22 23.95 -11.86 -34.25
CA LYS A 22 23.66 -11.39 -35.63
C LYS A 22 22.18 -11.54 -36.00
N ILE A 23 21.37 -12.14 -35.13
CA ILE A 23 19.94 -12.34 -35.36
C ILE A 23 19.23 -10.99 -35.36
N LYS A 24 18.42 -10.78 -36.38
CA LYS A 24 17.46 -9.67 -36.44
C LYS A 24 16.08 -10.25 -36.60
N GLY A 25 15.10 -9.69 -35.89
CA GLY A 25 13.73 -10.16 -35.96
C GLY A 25 12.79 -9.23 -35.20
N VAL A 26 11.50 -9.51 -35.32
CA VAL A 26 10.42 -8.80 -34.64
C VAL A 26 9.55 -9.83 -33.94
N VAL A 27 9.20 -9.54 -32.69
CA VAL A 27 8.22 -10.31 -31.92
C VAL A 27 6.96 -9.46 -31.78
N GLU A 28 5.89 -9.88 -32.45
CA GLU A 28 4.56 -9.30 -32.33
C GLU A 28 3.87 -9.98 -31.14
N CYS A 29 3.67 -9.25 -30.05
CA CYS A 29 3.01 -9.74 -28.84
C CYS A 29 1.75 -8.92 -28.53
N PRO A 30 0.76 -9.51 -27.84
CA PRO A 30 -0.42 -8.79 -27.39
C PRO A 30 -0.05 -7.79 -26.28
N ASN A 31 -0.98 -6.91 -25.93
CA ASN A 31 -0.79 -6.06 -24.76
C ASN A 31 -0.64 -6.93 -23.50
N PRO A 32 0.18 -6.50 -22.52
CA PRO A 32 0.42 -7.27 -21.32
C PRO A 32 -0.88 -7.51 -20.54
N ASP A 33 -1.02 -8.74 -20.04
CA ASP A 33 -2.20 -9.26 -19.33
C ASP A 33 -1.76 -10.00 -18.04
N ASN A 34 -2.72 -10.34 -17.16
CA ASN A 34 -2.48 -11.09 -15.92
C ASN A 34 -2.70 -12.61 -16.04
N ASP A 35 -3.06 -13.13 -17.21
CA ASP A 35 -3.24 -14.56 -17.44
C ASP A 35 -1.87 -15.25 -17.64
N ILE A 36 -1.36 -15.82 -16.56
CA ILE A 36 -0.08 -16.54 -16.54
C ILE A 36 -0.06 -17.82 -17.39
N ARG A 37 -1.23 -18.31 -17.85
CA ARG A 37 -1.35 -19.57 -18.58
C ARG A 37 -1.47 -19.36 -20.08
N ARG A 38 -1.88 -18.16 -20.50
CA ARG A 38 -2.05 -17.82 -21.90
C ARG A 38 -0.94 -16.91 -22.37
N PHE A 39 -0.39 -17.21 -23.54
CA PHE A 39 0.50 -16.30 -24.26
C PHE A 39 0.41 -16.69 -25.73
N ASP A 40 -0.06 -15.77 -26.56
CA ASP A 40 -0.20 -15.95 -28.00
C ASP A 40 0.59 -14.81 -28.67
N ALA A 41 1.83 -15.08 -29.09
CA ALA A 41 2.65 -14.11 -29.80
C ALA A 41 3.16 -14.71 -31.12
N ASN A 42 3.63 -13.88 -32.04
CA ASN A 42 4.23 -14.33 -33.29
C ASN A 42 5.62 -13.73 -33.43
N MET A 43 6.59 -14.56 -33.74
CA MET A 43 7.96 -14.15 -34.01
C MET A 43 8.23 -14.22 -35.51
N ARG A 44 8.93 -13.22 -36.04
CA ARG A 44 9.43 -13.19 -37.42
C ARG A 44 10.92 -12.89 -37.38
N LEU A 45 11.72 -13.72 -38.03
CA LEU A 45 13.16 -13.50 -38.18
C LEU A 45 13.45 -12.90 -39.55
N PHE A 46 14.45 -12.02 -39.61
CA PHE A 46 14.91 -11.42 -40.86
C PHE A 46 16.18 -12.12 -41.37
N PRO A 47 16.42 -12.12 -42.70
CA PRO A 47 17.63 -12.68 -43.30
C PRO A 47 18.91 -12.07 -42.71
N PRO A 48 20.04 -12.83 -42.66
CA PRO A 48 20.45 -13.84 -43.65
C PRO A 48 20.19 -15.31 -43.28
N ILE A 49 19.56 -15.60 -42.13
CA ILE A 49 19.58 -16.95 -41.55
C ILE A 49 18.30 -17.74 -41.87
N ILE A 50 17.11 -17.12 -41.84
CA ILE A 50 15.84 -17.82 -42.05
C ILE A 50 14.87 -16.91 -42.80
N ASP A 51 14.17 -17.49 -43.78
CA ASP A 51 13.14 -16.80 -44.56
C ASP A 51 12.02 -16.31 -43.62
N ASN A 52 11.31 -15.26 -44.01
CA ASN A 52 10.42 -14.43 -43.20
C ASN A 52 9.14 -15.14 -42.69
N GLU A 53 9.27 -16.38 -42.21
CA GLU A 53 8.21 -17.23 -41.69
C GLU A 53 7.76 -16.75 -40.32
N LYS A 54 6.45 -16.75 -40.12
CA LYS A 54 5.84 -16.46 -38.82
C LYS A 54 5.87 -17.70 -37.96
N CYS A 55 6.60 -17.65 -36.85
CA CYS A 55 6.62 -18.70 -35.86
C CYS A 55 5.70 -18.32 -34.69
N PRO A 56 4.62 -19.08 -34.42
CA PRO A 56 3.77 -18.83 -33.28
C PRO A 56 4.49 -19.20 -31.98
N LEU A 57 4.49 -18.29 -31.03
CA LEU A 57 4.99 -18.46 -29.68
C LEU A 57 3.81 -18.66 -28.72
N THR A 58 3.90 -19.74 -27.95
CA THR A 58 2.90 -20.08 -26.93
C THR A 58 3.47 -19.93 -25.53
N ILE A 59 2.64 -20.15 -24.51
CA ILE A 59 3.09 -20.21 -23.11
C ILE A 59 4.22 -21.24 -22.88
N ASN A 60 4.28 -22.29 -23.71
CA ASN A 60 5.32 -23.32 -23.62
C ASN A 60 6.69 -22.82 -24.08
N ASN A 61 6.73 -21.74 -24.86
CA ASN A 61 7.95 -21.08 -25.32
C ASN A 61 8.35 -19.89 -24.43
N THR A 62 7.60 -19.64 -23.34
CA THR A 62 7.75 -18.43 -22.51
C THR A 62 8.21 -18.77 -21.11
N LEU A 63 9.18 -17.99 -20.61
CA LEU A 63 9.64 -18.04 -19.21
C LEU A 63 9.04 -16.86 -18.45
N LEU A 64 8.39 -17.14 -17.32
CA LEU A 64 7.84 -16.11 -16.44
C LEU A 64 8.93 -15.63 -15.47
N GLN A 65 8.86 -14.36 -15.05
CA GLN A 65 9.83 -13.73 -14.14
C GLN A 65 10.01 -14.50 -12.82
N SER A 66 8.96 -15.17 -12.33
CA SER A 66 8.94 -15.91 -11.07
C SER A 66 9.31 -17.40 -11.23
N CYS A 67 9.87 -17.81 -12.37
CA CYS A 67 10.31 -19.20 -12.60
C CYS A 67 11.80 -19.38 -12.36
N TYR A 68 12.18 -20.55 -11.86
CA TYR A 68 13.57 -20.98 -11.71
C TYR A 68 13.90 -22.06 -12.73
N LEU A 69 15.02 -21.89 -13.43
CA LEU A 69 15.53 -22.91 -14.35
C LEU A 69 16.03 -24.12 -13.55
N ARG A 70 15.66 -25.32 -13.97
CA ARG A 70 16.12 -26.59 -13.37
C ARG A 70 16.37 -27.60 -14.49
N TYR A 71 17.35 -28.48 -14.29
CA TYR A 71 17.74 -29.52 -15.27
C TYR A 71 18.21 -28.94 -16.62
N THR A 72 18.75 -27.71 -16.62
CA THR A 72 19.41 -27.09 -17.77
C THR A 72 20.44 -26.11 -17.23
N GLU A 73 21.66 -26.12 -17.78
CA GLU A 73 22.77 -25.30 -17.30
C GLU A 73 22.55 -23.81 -17.57
N TRP A 74 22.13 -23.47 -18.79
CA TRP A 74 21.85 -22.11 -19.21
C TRP A 74 20.68 -22.09 -20.20
N ALA A 75 20.01 -20.94 -20.29
CA ALA A 75 18.99 -20.69 -21.30
C ALA A 75 19.19 -19.27 -21.83
N CYS A 76 19.02 -19.09 -23.14
CA CYS A 76 19.02 -17.78 -23.77
C CYS A 76 17.60 -17.44 -24.24
N GLY A 77 17.21 -16.18 -24.11
CA GLY A 77 15.91 -15.69 -24.52
C GLY A 77 15.88 -14.19 -24.66
N VAL A 78 14.79 -13.68 -25.22
CA VAL A 78 14.53 -12.25 -25.39
C VAL A 78 13.48 -11.81 -24.38
N ALA A 79 13.71 -10.68 -23.72
CA ALA A 79 12.73 -10.09 -22.80
C ALA A 79 11.58 -9.48 -23.60
N ILE A 80 10.35 -9.98 -23.40
CA ILE A 80 9.13 -9.49 -24.05
C ILE A 80 8.44 -8.44 -23.18
N TYR A 81 8.23 -8.76 -21.89
CA TYR A 81 7.65 -7.84 -20.91
C TYR A 81 8.66 -7.55 -19.80
N THR A 82 8.62 -6.33 -19.25
CA THR A 82 9.55 -5.89 -18.20
C THR A 82 8.80 -5.20 -17.05
N GLY A 83 9.39 -5.23 -15.84
CA GLY A 83 8.86 -4.53 -14.68
C GLY A 83 7.43 -4.96 -14.30
N ASN A 84 6.53 -3.97 -14.20
CA ASN A 84 5.14 -4.20 -13.79
C ASN A 84 4.25 -4.73 -14.93
N GLU A 85 4.76 -4.74 -16.16
CA GLU A 85 4.06 -5.28 -17.32
C GLU A 85 4.26 -6.80 -17.48
N THR A 86 5.13 -7.42 -16.67
CA THR A 86 5.24 -8.88 -16.66
C THR A 86 3.92 -9.50 -16.17
N LYS A 87 3.57 -10.69 -16.68
CA LYS A 87 2.38 -11.42 -16.23
C LYS A 87 2.36 -11.62 -14.72
N SER A 88 3.52 -11.92 -14.12
CA SER A 88 3.68 -12.03 -12.66
C SER A 88 3.54 -10.67 -11.97
N GLY A 89 4.03 -9.59 -12.58
CA GLY A 89 3.87 -8.22 -12.11
C GLY A 89 2.43 -7.76 -12.07
N MET A 90 1.67 -7.97 -13.16
CA MET A 90 0.25 -7.66 -13.23
C MET A 90 -0.63 -8.53 -12.34
N SER A 91 -0.17 -9.74 -12.00
CA SER A 91 -0.85 -10.60 -11.01
C SER A 91 -0.66 -10.11 -9.58
N ARG A 92 0.30 -9.20 -9.32
CA ARG A 92 0.46 -8.60 -7.98
C ARG A 92 -0.62 -7.55 -7.81
N GLY A 93 -1.52 -7.80 -6.85
CA GLY A 93 -2.44 -6.77 -6.37
C GLY A 93 -1.69 -5.58 -5.79
N THR A 94 -2.34 -4.42 -5.78
CA THR A 94 -1.87 -3.24 -5.05
C THR A 94 -1.73 -3.59 -3.57
N ALA A 95 -0.61 -3.23 -2.96
CA ALA A 95 -0.41 -3.45 -1.53
C ALA A 95 -1.38 -2.56 -0.74
N GLU A 96 -2.45 -3.16 -0.23
CA GLU A 96 -3.35 -2.46 0.68
C GLU A 96 -2.71 -2.36 2.08
N PRO A 97 -2.86 -1.22 2.77
CA PRO A 97 -2.39 -1.08 4.14
C PRO A 97 -3.07 -2.14 5.01
N LYS A 98 -2.27 -2.91 5.74
CA LYS A 98 -2.76 -3.92 6.69
C LYS A 98 -3.26 -3.21 7.94
N LEU A 99 -4.47 -2.66 7.88
CA LEU A 99 -5.18 -2.17 9.06
C LEU A 99 -5.77 -3.38 9.79
N THR A 100 -5.43 -3.53 11.06
CA THR A 100 -5.95 -4.61 11.89
C THR A 100 -7.33 -4.23 12.44
N ALA A 101 -8.16 -5.22 12.75
CA ALA A 101 -9.43 -4.97 13.45
C ALA A 101 -9.23 -4.29 14.82
N ALA A 102 -8.04 -4.48 15.44
CA ALA A 102 -7.66 -3.82 16.67
C ALA A 102 -7.48 -2.30 16.48
N ASP A 103 -6.89 -1.87 15.36
CA ASP A 103 -6.73 -0.44 15.03
C ASP A 103 -8.10 0.26 14.95
N SER A 104 -9.09 -0.40 14.33
CA SER A 104 -10.46 0.12 14.31
C SER A 104 -11.12 0.18 15.70
N MET A 105 -10.75 -0.71 16.62
CA MET A 105 -11.31 -0.73 17.97
C MET A 105 -10.72 0.39 18.82
N ILE A 106 -9.41 0.62 18.69
CA ILE A 106 -8.68 1.72 19.34
C ILE A 106 -9.27 3.07 18.94
N ASP A 107 -9.56 3.28 17.65
CA ASP A 107 -10.16 4.52 17.16
C ASP A 107 -11.54 4.78 17.81
N LYS A 108 -12.40 3.76 17.86
CA LYS A 108 -13.72 3.86 18.51
C LYS A 108 -13.63 4.16 20.00
N LEU A 109 -12.68 3.52 20.70
CA LEU A 109 -12.45 3.78 22.13
C LEU A 109 -11.94 5.20 22.37
N THR A 110 -11.05 5.70 21.50
CA THR A 110 -10.53 7.07 21.57
C THR A 110 -11.66 8.10 21.44
N VAL A 111 -12.57 7.90 20.50
CA VAL A 111 -13.77 8.77 20.34
C VAL A 111 -14.65 8.71 21.60
N ALA A 112 -14.87 7.53 22.19
CA ALA A 112 -15.66 7.38 23.40
C ALA A 112 -15.04 8.12 24.60
N ILE A 113 -13.72 8.02 24.79
CA ILE A 113 -12.99 8.72 25.86
C ILE A 113 -13.05 10.24 25.66
N PHE A 114 -12.94 10.72 24.41
CA PHE A 114 -13.05 12.15 24.10
C PHE A 114 -14.42 12.73 24.46
N ILE A 115 -15.50 12.02 24.13
CA ILE A 115 -16.87 12.44 24.50
C ILE A 115 -17.04 12.45 26.02
N PHE A 116 -16.52 11.43 26.71
CA PHE A 116 -16.55 11.36 28.17
C PHE A 116 -15.76 12.52 28.81
N GLN A 117 -14.60 12.89 28.25
CA GLN A 117 -13.80 14.02 28.69
C GLN A 117 -14.57 15.33 28.65
N ILE A 118 -15.21 15.63 27.52
CA ILE A 118 -16.03 16.84 27.37
C ILE A 118 -17.15 16.88 28.42
N ALA A 119 -17.82 15.75 28.65
CA ALA A 119 -18.89 15.68 29.65
C ALA A 119 -18.38 15.99 31.06
N VAL A 120 -17.26 15.41 31.47
CA VAL A 120 -16.65 15.66 32.79
C VAL A 120 -16.22 17.12 32.94
N VAL A 121 -15.60 17.70 31.91
CA VAL A 121 -15.11 19.09 31.91
C VAL A 121 -16.26 20.08 31.99
N LEU A 122 -17.37 19.82 31.28
CA LEU A 122 -18.57 20.65 31.38
C LEU A 122 -19.19 20.57 32.78
N LEU A 123 -19.33 19.38 33.35
CA LEU A 123 -19.92 19.20 34.68
C LEU A 123 -19.08 19.88 35.78
N LEU A 124 -17.78 19.61 35.80
CA LEU A 124 -16.87 20.21 36.79
C LEU A 124 -16.66 21.70 36.56
N GLY A 125 -16.61 22.14 35.30
CA GLY A 125 -16.52 23.54 34.93
C GLY A 125 -17.72 24.36 35.38
N LEU A 126 -18.94 23.84 35.17
CA LEU A 126 -20.17 24.48 35.66
C LEU A 126 -20.22 24.53 37.20
N ALA A 127 -19.90 23.41 37.87
CA ALA A 127 -19.85 23.37 39.32
C ALA A 127 -18.83 24.37 39.89
N GLY A 128 -17.65 24.47 39.26
CA GLY A 128 -16.61 25.43 39.62
C GLY A 128 -17.04 26.89 39.41
N ASN A 129 -17.75 27.19 38.31
CA ASN A 129 -18.32 28.52 38.07
C ASN A 129 -19.38 28.90 39.11
N ILE A 130 -20.28 27.97 39.46
CA ILE A 130 -21.30 28.19 40.50
C ILE A 130 -20.66 28.45 41.86
N TRP A 131 -19.63 27.67 42.21
CA TRP A 131 -18.90 27.84 43.47
C TRP A 131 -18.14 29.18 43.51
N LYS A 132 -17.50 29.55 42.39
CA LYS A 132 -16.81 30.84 42.25
C LYS A 132 -17.76 32.01 42.47
N ASP A 133 -18.96 31.98 41.89
CA ASP A 133 -19.94 33.06 42.04
C ASP A 133 -20.53 33.12 43.46
N SER A 134 -20.84 31.95 44.03
CA SER A 134 -21.50 31.85 45.35
C SER A 134 -20.57 32.15 46.53
N HIS A 135 -19.34 31.65 46.50
CA HIS A 135 -18.37 31.74 47.61
C HIS A 135 -17.08 32.47 47.19
N GLY A 136 -16.54 32.16 46.01
CA GLY A 136 -15.26 32.69 45.51
C GLY A 136 -15.18 34.22 45.47
N CYS A 137 -16.20 34.89 44.94
CA CYS A 137 -16.24 36.35 44.82
C CYS A 137 -16.37 37.08 46.17
N LYS A 138 -16.70 36.39 47.27
CA LYS A 138 -16.81 36.97 48.62
C LYS A 138 -15.49 36.95 49.38
N LEU A 139 -14.49 36.22 48.89
CA LEU A 139 -13.21 36.02 49.58
C LEU A 139 -12.20 37.06 49.08
N TRP A 140 -11.76 37.94 49.99
CA TRP A 140 -10.88 39.07 49.68
C TRP A 140 -9.50 38.65 49.13
N TYR A 141 -9.01 37.45 49.44
CA TYR A 141 -7.70 36.98 49.03
C TYR A 141 -7.67 36.36 47.61
N LEU A 142 -8.82 36.03 47.01
CA LEU A 142 -8.87 35.44 45.66
C LEU A 142 -8.70 36.47 44.54
N MET A 143 -8.71 37.77 44.86
CA MET A 143 -8.39 38.89 43.95
C MET A 143 -9.09 38.78 42.58
N TYR A 144 -10.38 38.44 42.55
CA TYR A 144 -11.15 38.44 41.31
C TYR A 144 -11.34 39.88 40.79
N PRO A 145 -11.10 40.15 39.50
CA PRO A 145 -11.30 41.48 38.93
C PRO A 145 -12.79 41.88 38.99
N ALA A 146 -13.06 43.17 39.25
CA ALA A 146 -14.42 43.69 39.37
C ALA A 146 -15.17 43.69 38.03
N GLU A 147 -14.46 43.89 36.92
CA GLU A 147 -15.00 43.73 35.57
C GLU A 147 -14.89 42.28 35.13
N ARG A 148 -16.01 41.66 34.73
CA ARG A 148 -16.04 40.27 34.23
C ARG A 148 -15.84 40.26 32.72
N PRO A 149 -14.70 39.74 32.21
CA PRO A 149 -14.54 39.51 30.78
C PRO A 149 -15.53 38.47 30.28
N TRP A 150 -15.93 38.58 29.01
CA TRP A 150 -16.88 37.64 28.39
C TRP A 150 -16.39 36.19 28.39
N TYR A 151 -15.08 35.94 28.48
CA TYR A 151 -14.48 34.60 28.48
C TYR A 151 -14.28 33.99 29.87
N ASP A 152 -14.61 34.70 30.96
CA ASP A 152 -14.35 34.26 32.34
C ASP A 152 -15.02 32.92 32.67
N PHE A 153 -16.19 32.65 32.06
CA PHE A 153 -16.92 31.39 32.23
C PHE A 153 -16.20 30.18 31.60
N LEU A 154 -15.30 30.41 30.63
CA LEU A 154 -14.53 29.34 29.96
C LEU A 154 -13.24 29.01 30.69
N VAL A 155 -12.71 29.94 31.51
CA VAL A 155 -11.40 29.78 32.16
C VAL A 155 -11.37 28.56 33.09
N ILE A 156 -12.42 28.35 33.88
CA ILE A 156 -12.51 27.21 34.82
C ILE A 156 -12.68 25.88 34.07
N PRO A 157 -13.62 25.74 33.11
CA PRO A 157 -13.69 24.56 32.24
C PRO A 157 -12.35 24.24 31.53
N LEU A 158 -11.68 25.22 30.93
CA LEU A 158 -10.39 25.02 30.25
C LEU A 158 -9.28 24.54 31.19
N ARG A 159 -9.30 24.94 32.46
CA ARG A 159 -8.36 24.41 33.47
C ARG A 159 -8.64 22.95 33.78
N PHE A 160 -9.91 22.55 33.87
CA PHE A 160 -10.28 21.15 34.03
C PHE A 160 -9.96 20.32 32.79
N GLU A 161 -10.09 20.88 31.59
CA GLU A 161 -9.65 20.24 30.34
C GLU A 161 -8.16 19.90 30.37
N LEU A 162 -7.31 20.84 30.79
CA LEU A 162 -5.87 20.62 30.94
C LEU A 162 -5.53 19.57 32.01
N LEU A 163 -6.32 19.47 33.08
CA LEU A 163 -6.15 18.44 34.10
C LEU A 163 -6.60 17.05 33.60
N CYS A 164 -7.65 17.00 32.78
CA CYS A 164 -8.21 15.77 32.22
C CYS A 164 -7.48 15.30 30.96
N SER A 165 -6.60 16.10 30.34
CA SER A 165 -5.90 15.73 29.10
C SER A 165 -5.00 14.49 29.24
N ILE A 166 -4.63 14.11 30.47
CA ILE A 166 -3.90 12.87 30.76
C ILE A 166 -4.75 11.60 30.55
N MET A 167 -6.07 11.74 30.44
CA MET A 167 -7.02 10.63 30.25
C MET A 167 -7.00 10.09 28.82
N ILE A 168 -6.63 10.91 27.83
CA ILE A 168 -6.36 10.44 26.48
C ILE A 168 -4.93 9.90 26.47
N PRO A 169 -4.72 8.57 26.37
CA PRO A 169 -3.38 8.02 26.39
C PRO A 169 -2.64 8.42 25.10
N ILE A 170 -1.76 9.41 25.23
CA ILE A 170 -0.91 9.92 24.13
C ILE A 170 0.04 8.82 23.60
N SER A 171 0.24 7.73 24.37
CA SER A 171 1.11 6.61 24.02
C SER A 171 0.43 5.49 23.22
N ILE A 172 -0.86 5.61 22.88
CA ILE A 172 -1.46 4.64 21.95
C ILE A 172 -0.93 4.96 20.53
N LYS A 173 0.17 4.28 20.19
CA LYS A 173 0.56 3.96 18.83
C LYS A 173 0.46 2.46 18.66
#